data_AF-A0A353YWK2-F1
#
_entry.id   AF-A0A353YWK2-F1
#
_cell.length_a   1.000
_cell.length_b   1.000
_cell.length_c   1.000
_cell.angle_alpha   90.00
_cell.angle_beta   90.00
_cell.angle_gamma   90.00
#
_symmetry.space_group_name_H-M   'P 1'
#
loop_
_entity.id
_entity.type
_entity.pdbx_description
1 polymer ?
#
loop_
_entity_poly.entity_id
_entity_poly.type
_entity_poly.pdbx_seq_one_letter_code
_entity_poly.pdbx_strand_id
1 'polypeptide(L)'
;MFSGISRAQVYSEQLIKEYHINQKSTVEVHNKYGKVHVVSWDKDSVKFEIDLRISASDNKKLNKLKNNITFDFTSTNYYII
;
A
#
# COMPACT_ATOMS: atom_id res chain seq x y z
N MET A 1 -27.65 28.36 -15.26
CA MET A 1 -26.21 28.48 -15.55
C MET A 1 -25.51 27.23 -15.01
N PHE A 2 -24.46 26.80 -15.69
CA PHE A 2 -23.89 25.45 -15.80
C PHE A 2 -23.74 24.62 -14.50
N SER A 3 -24.21 23.37 -14.60
CA SER A 3 -23.92 22.26 -13.69
C SER A 3 -22.40 21.99 -13.66
N GLY A 4 -21.77 22.33 -12.54
CA GLY A 4 -20.38 21.95 -12.27
C GLY A 4 -20.33 20.49 -11.89
N ILE A 5 -20.18 19.60 -12.88
CA ILE A 5 -19.84 18.20 -12.62
C ILE A 5 -18.44 18.19 -11.99
N SER A 6 -18.39 18.09 -10.66
CA SER A 6 -17.17 17.75 -9.91
C SER A 6 -16.73 16.38 -10.40
N ARG A 7 -15.77 16.37 -11.33
CA ARG A 7 -15.16 15.13 -11.80
C ARG A 7 -14.31 14.59 -10.66
N ALA A 8 -14.70 13.45 -10.11
CA ALA A 8 -13.91 12.73 -9.14
C ALA A 8 -12.50 12.52 -9.72
N GLN A 9 -11.49 12.98 -8.98
CA GLN A 9 -10.09 12.80 -9.31
C GLN A 9 -9.61 11.50 -8.67
N VAL A 10 -8.83 10.73 -9.41
CA VAL A 10 -8.31 9.43 -8.99
C VAL A 10 -6.79 9.48 -9.03
N TYR A 11 -6.16 8.98 -7.97
CA TYR A 11 -4.73 8.74 -7.88
C TYR A 11 -4.50 7.25 -7.68
N SER A 12 -3.55 6.69 -8.41
CA SER A 12 -3.12 5.30 -8.26
C SER A 12 -1.61 5.21 -8.23
N GLU A 13 -1.12 4.35 -7.35
CA GLU A 13 0.30 4.08 -7.17
C GLU A 13 0.48 2.61 -6.86
N GLN A 14 1.50 2.00 -7.44
CA GLN A 14 1.86 0.62 -7.18
C GLN A 14 3.26 0.59 -6.59
N LEU A 15 3.41 -0.17 -5.51
CA LEU A 15 4.68 -0.36 -4.84
C LEU A 15 4.95 -1.86 -4.68
N ILE A 16 6.15 -2.27 -5.09
CA ILE A 16 6.62 -3.65 -4.96
C ILE A 16 7.90 -3.63 -4.12
N LYS A 17 7.91 -4.42 -3.06
CA LYS A 17 9.08 -4.64 -2.20
C LYS A 17 9.27 -6.11 -1.93
N GLU A 18 10.51 -6.57 -2.02
CA GLU A 18 10.87 -7.96 -1.82
C GLU A 18 12.02 -8.05 -0.81
N TYR A 19 11.90 -9.03 0.09
CA TYR A 19 12.88 -9.29 1.14
C TYR A 19 13.20 -10.78 1.14
N HIS A 20 14.49 -11.12 1.20
CA HIS A 20 14.91 -12.49 1.44
C HIS A 20 14.60 -12.88 2.89
N ILE A 21 14.08 -14.09 3.07
CA ILE A 21 13.72 -14.63 4.39
C ILE A 21 14.41 -15.97 4.63
N ASN A 22 14.53 -16.33 5.89
CA ASN A 22 14.93 -17.67 6.31
C ASN A 22 13.77 -18.35 7.05
N GLN A 23 13.95 -19.62 7.40
CA GLN A 23 12.92 -20.43 8.05
C GLN A 23 12.43 -19.88 9.42
N LYS A 24 13.18 -18.96 10.03
CA LYS A 24 12.85 -18.34 11.31
C LYS A 24 12.35 -16.89 11.16
N SER A 25 12.24 -16.39 9.94
CA SER A 25 11.76 -15.04 9.69
C SER A 25 10.29 -14.91 10.04
N THR A 26 9.94 -13.84 10.74
CA THR A 26 8.56 -13.46 11.06
C THR A 26 8.20 -12.21 10.29
N VAL A 27 6.99 -12.20 9.71
CA VAL A 27 6.45 -11.03 9.00
C VAL A 27 5.24 -10.52 9.76
N GLU A 28 5.25 -9.23 10.07
CA GLU A 28 4.14 -8.52 10.67
C GLU A 28 3.61 -7.50 9.68
N VAL A 29 2.28 -7.39 9.56
CA VAL A 29 1.65 -6.46 8.62
C VAL A 29 0.57 -5.68 9.34
N HIS A 30 0.76 -4.36 9.40
CA HIS A 30 -0.24 -3.42 9.94
C HIS A 30 -0.93 -2.71 8.79
N ASN A 31 -2.22 -2.97 8.61
CA ASN A 31 -3.02 -2.31 7.59
C ASN A 31 -4.16 -1.51 8.23
N LYS A 32 -4.17 -0.20 7.97
CA LYS A 32 -5.26 0.68 8.41
C LYS A 32 -6.44 0.72 7.43
N TYR A 33 -6.15 0.56 6.14
CA TYR A 33 -7.15 0.69 5.07
C TYR A 33 -6.93 -0.35 3.98
N GLY A 34 -8.03 -0.96 3.53
CA GLY A 34 -8.04 -1.94 2.45
C GLY A 34 -8.13 -3.37 2.96
N LYS A 35 -7.63 -4.31 2.16
CA LYS A 35 -7.60 -5.73 2.49
C LYS A 35 -6.18 -6.25 2.28
N VAL A 36 -5.72 -7.07 3.22
CA VAL A 36 -4.46 -7.79 3.08
C VAL A 36 -4.78 -9.21 2.62
N HIS A 37 -4.17 -9.61 1.51
CA HIS A 37 -4.26 -10.97 0.99
C HIS A 37 -2.88 -11.62 1.09
N VAL A 38 -2.81 -12.72 1.85
CA VAL A 38 -1.56 -13.47 2.04
C VAL A 38 -1.66 -14.74 1.23
N VAL A 39 -0.69 -14.96 0.35
CA VAL A 39 -0.55 -16.15 -0.48
C VAL A 39 0.85 -16.73 -0.29
N SER A 40 0.92 -18.04 -0.07
CA SER A 40 2.19 -18.77 -0.03
C SER A 40 2.66 -19.08 -1.45
N TRP A 41 3.98 -19.09 -1.63
CA TRP A 41 4.65 -19.42 -2.88
C TRP A 41 5.97 -20.15 -2.59
N ASP A 42 6.51 -20.85 -3.59
CA ASP A 42 7.72 -21.66 -3.45
C ASP A 42 8.99 -20.82 -3.70
N LYS A 43 9.27 -19.89 -2.77
CA LYS A 43 10.47 -19.03 -2.77
C LYS A 43 10.96 -18.74 -1.35
N ASP A 44 12.24 -18.41 -1.24
CA ASP A 44 12.93 -17.96 -0.03
C ASP A 44 12.78 -16.44 0.21
N SER A 45 11.72 -15.84 -0.32
CA SER A 45 11.46 -14.42 -0.22
C SER A 45 10.00 -14.13 0.12
N VAL A 46 9.78 -12.96 0.69
CA VAL A 46 8.45 -12.38 0.87
C VAL A 46 8.36 -11.15 -0.02
N LYS A 47 7.29 -11.10 -0.81
CA LYS A 47 7.01 -9.98 -1.70
C LYS A 47 5.75 -9.27 -1.26
N PHE A 48 5.86 -7.97 -1.04
CA PHE A 48 4.76 -7.06 -0.80
C PHE A 48 4.40 -6.36 -2.11
N GLU A 49 3.17 -6.58 -2.57
CA GLU A 49 2.57 -5.87 -3.69
C GLU A 49 1.44 -5.01 -3.13
N ILE A 50 1.60 -3.69 -3.23
CA ILE A 50 0.64 -2.73 -2.68
C ILE A 50 0.09 -1.88 -3.83
N ASP A 51 -1.21 -2.02 -4.06
CA ASP A 51 -1.96 -1.20 -4.99
C ASP A 51 -2.75 -0.12 -4.23
N LEU A 52 -2.26 1.11 -4.28
CA LEU A 52 -2.94 2.26 -3.70
C LEU A 52 -3.89 2.88 -4.72
N ARG A 53 -5.16 3.06 -4.35
CA ARG A 53 -6.13 3.83 -5.14
C ARG A 53 -6.89 4.80 -4.25
N ILE A 54 -6.77 6.08 -4.54
CA ILE A 54 -7.44 7.17 -3.83
C ILE A 54 -8.37 7.87 -4.83
N SER A 55 -9.59 8.20 -4.39
CA SER A 55 -10.49 9.04 -5.19
C SER A 55 -11.09 10.15 -4.35
N ALA A 56 -11.23 11.34 -4.92
CA ALA A 56 -11.81 12.50 -4.23
C ALA A 56 -12.54 13.43 -5.21
N SER A 57 -13.48 14.23 -4.70
CA SER A 57 -14.26 15.20 -5.49
C SER A 57 -13.41 16.34 -6.09
N ASP A 58 -12.26 16.62 -5.49
CA ASP A 58 -11.38 17.74 -5.83
C ASP A 58 -9.92 17.45 -5.44
N ASN A 59 -9.00 18.21 -6.04
CA ASN A 59 -7.56 18.01 -5.88
C ASN A 59 -7.06 18.30 -4.46
N LYS A 60 -7.68 19.24 -3.75
CA LYS A 60 -7.26 19.62 -2.40
C LYS A 60 -7.50 18.46 -1.44
N LYS A 61 -8.67 17.81 -1.53
CA LYS A 61 -8.98 16.61 -0.76
C LYS A 61 -8.11 15.43 -1.19
N LEU A 62 -7.89 15.25 -2.49
CA LEU A 62 -7.03 14.18 -3.00
C LEU A 62 -5.62 14.26 -2.40
N ASN A 63 -5.01 15.44 -2.45
CA ASN A 63 -3.67 15.67 -1.90
C ASN A 63 -3.63 15.48 -0.38
N LYS A 64 -4.67 15.93 0.34
CA LYS A 64 -4.76 15.68 1.78
C LYS A 64 -4.82 14.19 2.08
N LEU A 65 -5.63 13.42 1.36
CA LEU A 65 -5.72 11.96 1.54
C LEU A 65 -4.39 11.29 1.22
N LYS A 66 -3.76 11.65 0.10
CA LYS A 66 -2.44 11.14 -0.30
C LYS A 66 -1.39 11.36 0.78
N ASN A 67 -1.32 12.56 1.36
CA ASN A 67 -0.34 12.89 2.40
C ASN A 67 -0.57 12.16 3.73
N ASN A 68 -1.72 11.54 3.94
CA ASN A 68 -2.02 10.74 5.14
C ASN A 68 -1.76 9.25 4.95
N ILE A 69 -1.26 8.83 3.78
CA ILE A 69 -0.95 7.45 3.48
C ILE A 69 0.57 7.33 3.35
N THR A 70 1.17 6.55 4.24
CA THR A 70 2.59 6.20 4.24
C THR A 70 2.74 4.69 4.17
N PHE A 71 3.79 4.25 3.50
CA PHE A 71 4.20 2.85 3.44
C PHE A 71 5.58 2.76 4.08
N ASP A 72 5.60 2.30 5.32
CA ASP A 72 6.80 2.18 6.12
C ASP A 72 7.19 0.70 6.18
N PHE A 73 8.44 0.41 5.83
CA PHE A 73 8.99 -0.95 5.88
C PHE A 73 10.27 -0.95 6.70
N THR A 74 10.36 -1.86 7.66
CA THR A 74 11.57 -2.13 8.43
C THR A 74 11.91 -3.60 8.31
N SER A 75 13.12 -3.89 7.82
CA SER A 75 13.60 -5.27 7.65
C SER A 75 14.86 -5.48 8.48
N THR A 76 14.87 -6.57 9.22
CA THR A 76 16.04 -7.16 9.86
C THR A 76 16.24 -8.58 9.35
N ASN A 77 17.26 -9.30 9.82
CA ASN A 77 17.54 -10.66 9.38
C ASN A 77 16.43 -11.69 9.72
N TYR A 78 15.60 -11.40 10.73
CA TYR A 78 14.60 -12.35 11.24
C TYR A 78 13.19 -11.75 11.35
N TYR A 79 13.05 -10.46 11.10
CA TYR A 79 11.78 -9.77 11.31
C TYR A 79 11.59 -8.66 10.29
N ILE A 80 10.41 -8.66 9.66
CA ILE A 80 9.98 -7.67 8.69
C ILE A 80 8.63 -7.12 9.18
N ILE A 81 8.52 -5.79 9.25
CA ILE A 81 7.29 -5.05 9.57
C ILE A 81 7.04 -3.91 8.58
#